data_AF-A0A382LHC8-F1
#
_entry.id   AF-A0A382LHC8-F1
#
_cell.length_a   1.000
_cell.length_b   1.000
_cell.length_c   1.000
_cell.angle_alpha   90.00
_cell.angle_beta   90.00
_cell.angle_gamma   90.00
#
_symmetry.space_group_name_H-M   'P 1'
#
loop_
_entity.id
_entity.type
_entity.pdbx_description
1 polymer ?
#
loop_
_entity_poly.entity_id
_entity_poly.type
_entity_poly.pdbx_seq_one_letter_code
_entity_poly.pdbx_strand_id
1 'polypeptide(L)'
;MVSKRSIVQADMRRLAKNRRFHSRCYICWKKFGKGFQFHHLWYVEGEPLYSDYGNSSDYRIALAPYIRKSPQQFLLLCRAHHHMVEWAKKMGDV
;
A
#
# COMPACT_ATOMS: atom_id res chain seq x y z
N MET A 1 0.15 15.49 -21.86
CA MET A 1 1.19 14.62 -21.26
C MET A 1 0.63 13.91 -20.04
N VAL A 2 0.81 12.60 -19.91
CA VAL A 2 0.35 11.82 -18.74
C VAL A 2 1.39 11.92 -17.62
N SER A 3 0.98 12.35 -16.42
CA SER A 3 1.90 12.51 -15.28
C SER A 3 2.27 11.14 -14.67
N LYS A 4 3.52 10.98 -14.21
CA LYS A 4 3.98 9.84 -13.41
C LYS A 4 3.02 9.48 -12.27
N ARG A 5 2.45 10.49 -11.59
CA ARG A 5 1.46 10.29 -10.52
C ARG A 5 0.19 9.61 -11.01
N SER A 6 -0.28 9.94 -12.22
CA SER A 6 -1.48 9.34 -12.80
C SER A 6 -1.26 7.88 -13.21
N ILE A 7 -0.05 7.55 -13.69
CA ILE A 7 0.35 6.16 -13.99
C ILE A 7 0.36 5.33 -12.70
N VAL A 8 1.02 5.83 -11.65
CA VAL A 8 1.04 5.16 -10.35
C VAL A 8 -0.38 4.96 -9.81
N GLN A 9 -1.23 5.97 -9.88
CA GLN A 9 -2.60 5.86 -9.40
C GLN A 9 -3.42 4.82 -10.17
N ALA A 10 -3.27 4.76 -11.49
CA ALA A 10 -3.90 3.74 -12.32
C ALA A 10 -3.42 2.34 -11.94
N ASP A 11 -2.12 2.18 -11.68
CA ASP A 11 -1.55 0.90 -11.29
C ASP A 11 -2.02 0.45 -9.91
N MET A 12 -2.02 1.35 -8.92
CA MET A 12 -2.57 1.07 -7.59
C MET A 12 -4.05 0.70 -7.64
N ARG A 13 -4.83 1.33 -8.53
CA ARG A 13 -6.23 0.96 -8.76
C ARG A 13 -6.37 -0.45 -9.33
N ARG A 14 -5.46 -0.87 -10.22
CA ARG A 14 -5.44 -2.25 -10.74
C ARG A 14 -5.10 -3.25 -9.64
N LEU A 15 -4.08 -2.97 -8.83
CA LEU A 15 -3.72 -3.81 -7.69
C LEU A 15 -4.89 -3.96 -6.71
N ALA A 16 -5.57 -2.86 -6.37
CA ALA A 16 -6.71 -2.87 -5.44
C ALA A 16 -7.90 -3.74 -5.93
N LYS A 17 -7.99 -4.07 -7.22
CA LYS A 17 -9.01 -4.97 -7.77
C LYS A 17 -8.69 -6.46 -7.55
N ASN A 18 -7.49 -6.80 -7.09
CA ASN A 18 -7.18 -8.17 -6.69
C ASN A 18 -8.21 -8.64 -5.62
N ARG A 19 -8.67 -9.89 -5.75
CA ARG A 19 -9.68 -10.49 -4.87
C ARG A 19 -9.35 -10.31 -3.39
N ARG A 20 -8.06 -10.38 -3.01
CA ARG A 20 -7.58 -10.19 -1.64
C ARG A 20 -7.96 -8.85 -1.01
N PHE A 21 -8.05 -7.80 -1.83
CA PHE A 21 -8.22 -6.42 -1.36
C PHE A 21 -9.65 -5.89 -1.53
N HIS A 22 -10.50 -6.58 -2.31
CA HIS A 22 -11.91 -6.23 -2.54
C HIS A 22 -12.14 -4.77 -2.98
N SER A 23 -11.11 -4.09 -3.50
CA SER A 23 -11.09 -2.64 -3.76
C SER A 23 -11.58 -1.80 -2.58
N ARG A 24 -11.27 -2.23 -1.34
CA ARG A 24 -11.79 -1.64 -0.12
C ARG A 24 -10.74 -1.64 0.99
N CYS A 25 -10.95 -0.74 1.95
CA CYS A 25 -10.16 -0.70 3.18
C CYS A 25 -10.46 -1.99 3.97
N TYR A 26 -9.42 -2.68 4.41
CA TYR A 26 -9.57 -3.90 5.21
C TYR A 26 -10.34 -3.67 6.53
N ILE A 27 -10.15 -2.50 7.16
CA ILE A 27 -10.76 -2.19 8.47
C ILE A 27 -12.20 -1.65 8.29
N CYS A 28 -12.37 -0.54 7.57
CA CYS A 28 -13.68 0.14 7.51
C CYS A 28 -14.49 -0.15 6.23
N TRP A 29 -14.02 -1.04 5.36
CA TRP A 29 -14.70 -1.39 4.09
C TRP A 29 -14.96 -0.22 3.13
N LYS A 30 -14.39 0.97 3.38
CA LYS A 30 -14.48 2.13 2.49
C LYS A 30 -13.91 1.79 1.10
N LYS A 31 -14.62 2.18 0.05
CA LYS A 31 -14.18 2.01 -1.35
C LYS A 31 -12.83 2.67 -1.60
N PHE A 32 -11.99 2.01 -2.39
CA PHE A 32 -10.66 2.49 -2.77
C PHE A 32 -10.74 3.89 -3.42
N GLY A 33 -9.83 4.77 -2.99
CA GLY A 33 -9.78 6.15 -3.44
C GLY A 33 -8.46 6.83 -3.10
N LYS A 34 -8.46 8.16 -3.16
CA LYS A 34 -7.26 8.96 -2.87
C LYS A 34 -6.74 8.68 -1.45
N GLY A 35 -5.42 8.50 -1.33
CA GLY A 35 -4.74 8.31 -0.05
C GLY A 35 -4.79 6.89 0.52
N PHE A 36 -5.31 5.92 -0.24
CA PHE A 36 -5.16 4.51 0.12
C PHE A 36 -3.72 4.04 -0.06
N GLN A 37 -3.32 3.08 0.78
CA GLN A 37 -1.96 2.54 0.82
C GLN A 37 -2.02 1.02 1.02
N PHE A 38 -1.04 0.32 0.46
CA PHE A 38 -0.79 -1.08 0.75
C PHE A 38 0.19 -1.15 1.93
N HIS A 39 -0.30 -1.64 3.06
CA HIS A 39 0.46 -1.77 4.30
C HIS A 39 1.07 -3.17 4.38
N HIS A 40 2.37 -3.28 4.65
CA HIS A 40 3.05 -4.56 4.86
C HIS A 40 2.59 -5.20 6.18
N LEU A 41 2.22 -6.48 6.15
CA LEU A 41 1.97 -7.29 7.35
C LEU A 41 3.28 -7.88 7.89
N TRP A 42 4.22 -8.20 7.00
CA TRP A 42 5.59 -8.61 7.32
C TRP A 42 6.51 -8.14 6.20
N TYR A 43 7.82 -8.13 6.46
CA TYR A 43 8.85 -7.73 5.51
C TYR A 43 9.65 -8.94 5.08
N VAL A 44 10.06 -8.96 3.81
CA VAL A 44 10.96 -9.98 3.24
C VAL A 44 12.26 -9.28 2.85
N GLU A 45 13.40 -9.89 3.17
CA GLU A 45 14.71 -9.33 2.85
C GLU A 45 14.86 -9.09 1.34
N GLY A 46 15.43 -7.94 0.98
CA GLY A 46 15.60 -7.50 -0.41
C GLY A 46 14.34 -6.92 -1.05
N GLU A 47 13.18 -6.92 -0.38
CA GLU A 47 11.99 -6.21 -0.87
C GLU A 47 12.07 -4.70 -0.59
N PRO A 48 11.49 -3.85 -1.47
CA PRO A 48 11.49 -2.40 -1.33
C PRO A 48 10.93 -1.90 0.01
N LEU A 49 11.70 -1.07 0.72
CA LEU A 49 11.22 -0.29 1.87
C LEU A 49 10.99 1.17 1.47
N TYR A 50 10.08 1.86 2.15
CA TYR A 50 9.82 3.26 1.86
C TYR A 50 11.06 4.15 2.05
N SER A 51 11.93 3.81 3.02
CA SER A 51 13.20 4.48 3.30
C SER A 51 14.17 4.47 2.12
N ASP A 52 14.02 3.52 1.19
CA ASP A 52 14.96 3.33 0.08
C ASP A 52 14.69 4.30 -1.08
N TYR A 53 13.62 5.10 -0.99
CA TYR A 53 13.16 5.97 -2.08
C TYR A 53 12.95 7.40 -1.59
N GLY A 54 13.41 8.38 -2.37
CA GLY A 54 13.22 9.81 -2.09
C GLY A 54 11.77 10.29 -2.26
N ASN A 55 10.86 9.47 -2.81
CA ASN A 55 9.45 9.82 -2.91
C ASN A 55 8.52 8.59 -2.99
N SER A 56 7.26 8.83 -2.63
CA SER A 56 6.23 7.78 -2.59
C SER A 56 5.74 7.26 -3.96
N SER A 57 6.08 7.90 -5.07
CA SER A 57 5.70 7.37 -6.39
C SER A 57 6.67 6.26 -6.79
N ASP A 58 7.98 6.47 -6.58
CA ASP A 58 9.01 5.49 -6.91
C ASP A 58 8.90 4.24 -6.04
N TYR A 59 8.71 4.42 -4.74
CA TYR A 59 8.43 3.31 -3.84
C TYR A 59 7.23 2.47 -4.32
N ARG A 60 6.11 3.11 -4.68
CA ARG A 60 4.92 2.38 -5.15
C ARG A 60 5.16 1.64 -6.47
N ILE A 61 5.96 2.19 -7.37
CA ILE A 61 6.34 1.54 -8.63
C ILE A 61 7.18 0.30 -8.33
N ALA A 62 8.18 0.44 -7.46
CA ALA A 62 9.07 -0.66 -7.09
C ALA A 62 8.36 -1.77 -6.29
N LEU A 63 7.39 -1.40 -5.45
CA LEU A 63 6.63 -2.34 -4.63
C LEU A 63 5.54 -3.09 -5.41
N ALA A 64 5.01 -2.51 -6.49
CA ALA A 64 3.89 -3.08 -7.24
C ALA A 64 4.08 -4.54 -7.69
N PRO A 65 5.25 -4.98 -8.22
CA PRO A 65 5.51 -6.39 -8.54
C PRO A 65 5.35 -7.33 -7.35
N TYR A 66 5.79 -6.93 -6.15
CA TYR A 66 5.71 -7.73 -4.93
C TYR A 66 4.27 -7.86 -4.44
N ILE A 67 3.49 -6.79 -4.52
CA ILE A 67 2.04 -6.85 -4.23
C ILE A 67 1.32 -7.81 -5.19
N ARG A 68 1.72 -7.84 -6.47
CA ARG A 68 1.15 -8.80 -7.45
C ARG A 68 1.53 -10.24 -7.13
N LYS A 69 2.81 -10.48 -6.81
CA LYS A 69 3.38 -11.81 -6.54
C LYS A 69 2.83 -12.41 -5.25
N SER A 70 2.72 -11.61 -4.20
CA SER A 70 2.41 -12.06 -2.84
C SER A 70 1.41 -11.13 -2.15
N PRO A 71 0.15 -11.02 -2.64
CA PRO A 71 -0.83 -10.06 -2.12
C PRO A 71 -1.21 -10.32 -0.66
N GLN A 72 -0.95 -11.52 -0.12
CA GLN A 72 -1.21 -11.87 1.27
C GLN A 72 -0.32 -11.10 2.25
N GLN A 73 0.86 -10.63 1.82
CA GLN A 73 1.76 -9.82 2.64
C GLN A 73 1.22 -8.41 2.90
N PHE A 74 0.11 -8.03 2.26
CA PHE A 74 -0.38 -6.66 2.26
C PHE A 74 -1.82 -6.53 2.76
N LEU A 75 -2.11 -5.41 3.42
CA LEU A 75 -3.45 -4.91 3.63
C LEU A 75 -3.67 -3.65 2.80
N LEU A 76 -4.82 -3.56 2.14
CA LEU A 76 -5.27 -2.30 1.55
C LEU A 76 -5.96 -1.46 2.62
N LEU A 77 -5.37 -0.33 3.00
CA LEU A 77 -5.89 0.55 4.05
C LEU A 77 -6.18 1.95 3.51
N CYS A 78 -7.25 2.57 4.01
CA CYS A 78 -7.43 4.00 3.80
C CYS A 78 -6.45 4.78 4.69
N ARG A 79 -6.18 6.04 4.33
CA ARG A 79 -5.19 6.88 5.03
C ARG A 79 -5.34 6.85 6.55
N ALA A 80 -6.54 7.07 7.07
CA ALA A 80 -6.80 7.10 8.52
C ALA A 80 -6.38 5.80 9.21
N HIS A 81 -6.83 4.66 8.70
CA HIS A 81 -6.50 3.36 9.28
C HIS A 81 -5.04 2.95 9.06
N HIS A 82 -4.41 3.39 7.95
CA HIS A 82 -2.98 3.17 7.76
C HIS A 82 -2.17 3.90 8.83
N HIS A 83 -2.45 5.18 9.09
CA HIS A 83 -1.76 5.93 10.15
C HIS A 83 -2.04 5.34 11.53
N MET A 84 -3.28 4.89 11.79
CA MET A 84 -3.64 4.23 13.05
C MET A 84 -2.82 2.96 13.28
N VAL A 85 -2.69 2.08 12.28
CA VAL A 85 -1.91 0.83 12.42
C VAL A 85 -0.42 1.13 12.64
N GLU A 86 0.15 2.08 11.88
CA GLU A 86 1.53 2.54 12.08
C GLU A 86 1.76 3.09 13.50
N TRP A 87 0.80 3.84 14.03
CA TRP A 87 0.89 4.40 15.38
C TRP A 87 0.73 3.34 16.46
N ALA A 88 -0.22 2.43 16.32
CA ALA A 88 -0.42 1.32 17.24
C ALA A 88 0.82 0.44 17.34
N LYS A 89 1.51 0.19 16.22
CA LYS A 89 2.80 -0.52 16.22
C LYS A 89 3.84 0.18 17.10
N LYS A 90 4.00 1.49 16.94
CA LYS A 90 4.94 2.29 17.76
C LYS A 90 4.63 2.30 19.25
N MET A 91 3.35 2.13 19.63
CA MET A 91 2.93 2.12 21.03
C MET A 91 2.93 0.74 21.68
N GLY A 92 2.92 -0.34 20.89
CA GLY A 92 3.13 -1.70 21.40
C GLY A 92 4.60 -2.04 21.62
N ASP A 93 5.52 -1.23 21.10
CA ASP A 93 6.97 -1.32 21.28
C ASP A 93 7.48 -0.45 22.47
N VAL A 94 6.58 -0.07 23.40
CA VAL A 94 6.89 0.69 24.64
C VAL A 94 6.68 -0.18 25.87
#